data_AF-A0A5B2YH12-F1
#
_entry.id   AF-A0A5B2YH12-F1
#
_cell.length_a   1.000
_cell.length_b   1.000
_cell.length_c   1.000
_cell.angle_alpha   90.00
_cell.angle_beta   90.00
_cell.angle_gamma   90.00
#
_symmetry.space_group_name_H-M   'P 1'
#
loop_
_entity.id
_entity.type
_entity.pdbx_description
1 polymer ?
#
loop_
_entity_poly.entity_id
_entity_poly.type
_entity_poly.pdbx_seq_one_letter_code
_entity_poly.pdbx_strand_id
1 'polypeptide(L)' 'METIIEEYLRFIQIEKGLSSNTIGAYRRDLKKYQDYMTEHHISHIDFIDRQLIQECLG' A
#
# COMPACT_ATOMS: atom_id res chain seq x y z
N MET A 1 3.39 -1.80 9.09
CA MET A 1 2.76 -1.39 7.81
C MET A 1 1.34 -1.90 7.66
N GLU A 2 1.04 -3.15 8.02
CA GLU A 2 -0.31 -3.72 7.86
C GLU A 2 -1.42 -2.87 8.51
N THR A 3 -1.22 -2.40 9.75
CA THR A 3 -2.16 -1.50 10.43
C THR A 3 -2.42 -0.20 9.64
N ILE A 4 -1.38 0.40 9.07
CA ILE A 4 -1.48 1.65 8.28
C ILE A 4 -2.27 1.39 6.99
N ILE A 5 -2.03 0.26 6.33
CA ILE A 5 -2.77 -0.14 5.13
C ILE A 5 -4.26 -0.33 5.46
N GLU A 6 -4.59 -1.04 6.54
CA GLU A 6 -5.99 -1.22 6.95
C GLU A 6 -6.69 0.09 7.29
N GLU A 7 -6.02 0.99 8.03
CA GLU A 7 -6.56 2.31 8.37
C GLU A 7 -6.81 3.16 7.13
N TYR A 8 -5.86 3.19 6.20
CA TYR A 8 -6.01 3.90 4.93
C TYR A 8 -7.15 3.34 4.09
N LEU A 9 -7.25 2.01 3.96
CA LEU A 9 -8.32 1.35 3.20
C LEU A 9 -9.70 1.65 3.81
N ARG A 10 -9.82 1.63 5.14
CA ARG A 10 -11.06 2.03 5.83
C ARG A 10 -11.38 3.50 5.58
N PHE A 11 -10.39 4.38 5.64
CA PHE A 11 -10.56 5.80 5.37
C PHE A 11 -11.11 6.04 3.96
N ILE A 12 -10.49 5.49 2.91
CA ILE A 12 -10.97 5.70 1.54
C ILE A 12 -12.29 4.96 1.26
N GLN A 13 -12.63 3.92 2.02
CA GLN A 13 -13.93 3.27 1.92
C GLN A 13 -15.06 4.13 2.52
N ILE A 14 -14.84 4.68 3.71
CA ILE A 14 -15.85 5.42 4.46
C ILE A 14 -15.90 6.88 4.01
N GLU A 15 -14.77 7.59 4.10
CA GLU A 15 -14.69 9.04 3.87
C GLU A 15 -14.71 9.41 2.38
N LYS A 16 -14.20 8.53 1.52
CA LYS A 16 -14.20 8.75 0.05
C LYS A 16 -15.27 7.93 -0.66
N GLY A 17 -16.01 7.07 0.05
CA GLY A 17 -17.13 6.29 -0.49
C GLY A 17 -16.71 5.31 -1.60
N LEU A 18 -15.45 4.87 -1.64
CA LEU A 18 -14.99 3.98 -2.71
C LEU A 18 -15.64 2.60 -2.60
N SER A 19 -15.97 2.02 -3.76
CA SER A 19 -16.62 0.71 -3.84
C SER A 19 -15.75 -0.41 -3.25
N SER A 20 -16.37 -1.49 -2.76
CA SER A 20 -15.64 -2.68 -2.29
C SER A 20 -14.68 -3.26 -3.33
N ASN A 21 -15.02 -3.18 -4.62
CA ASN A 21 -14.13 -3.60 -5.70
C ASN A 21 -12.88 -2.73 -5.78
N THR A 22 -13.05 -1.40 -5.67
CA THR A 22 -11.94 -0.45 -5.63
C THR A 22 -11.06 -0.69 -4.41
N ILE A 23 -11.65 -0.88 -3.22
CA ILE A 23 -10.91 -1.22 -2.00
C ILE A 23 -10.13 -2.53 -2.16
N GLY A 24 -10.76 -3.56 -2.76
CA GLY A 24 -10.10 -4.82 -3.05
C GLY A 24 -8.91 -4.67 -4.00
N ALA A 25 -8.99 -3.80 -5.00
CA ALA A 25 -7.87 -3.50 -5.90
C ALA A 25 -6.72 -2.82 -5.15
N TYR A 26 -7.00 -1.72 -4.43
CA TYR A 26 -5.99 -1.01 -3.62
C TYR A 26 -5.32 -1.93 -2.61
N ARG A 27 -6.08 -2.81 -1.95
CA ARG A 27 -5.53 -3.80 -1.01
C ARG A 27 -4.51 -4.72 -1.65
N ARG A 28 -4.80 -5.23 -2.86
CA ARG A 28 -3.87 -6.11 -3.59
C ARG A 28 -2.60 -5.35 -3.99
N ASP A 29 -2.76 -4.14 -4.49
CA ASP A 29 -1.63 -3.32 -4.94
C ASP A 29 -0.72 -2.92 -3.76
N LEU A 30 -1.32 -2.47 -2.65
CA LEU A 30 -0.58 -2.13 -1.43
C LEU A 30 0.09 -3.34 -0.80
N LYS A 31 -0.53 -4.53 -0.89
CA LYS A 31 0.11 -5.78 -0.44
C LYS A 31 1.30 -6.14 -1.32
N LYS A 32 1.18 -6.06 -2.66
CA LYS A 32 2.32 -6.25 -3.57
C LYS A 32 3.46 -5.31 -3.21
N TYR A 33 3.16 -4.06 -2.89
CA TYR A 33 4.17 -3.08 -2.48
C TYR A 33 4.82 -3.43 -1.13
N GLN A 34 4.04 -3.86 -0.14
CA GLN A 34 4.56 -4.33 1.14
C GLN A 34 5.48 -5.55 0.99
N ASP A 35 5.09 -6.50 0.15
CA ASP A 35 5.88 -7.70 -0.12
C ASP A 35 7.21 -7.34 -0.78
N TYR A 36 7.20 -6.43 -1.77
CA TYR A 36 8.41 -5.88 -2.39
C TYR A 36 9.33 -5.20 -1.36
N MET A 37 8.78 -4.34 -0.50
CA MET A 37 9.58 -3.72 0.56
C MET A 37 10.21 -4.75 1.52
N THR A 38 9.49 -5.82 1.83
CA THR A 38 9.97 -6.90 2.70
C THR A 38 11.14 -7.64 2.05
N GLU A 39 11.04 -7.96 0.75
CA GLU A 39 12.11 -8.59 -0.03
C GLU A 39 13.37 -7.71 -0.08
N HIS A 40 13.19 -6.39 -0.19
CA HIS A 40 14.27 -5.41 -0.19
C HIS A 40 14.74 -4.98 1.21
N HIS A 41 14.27 -5.66 2.28
CA HIS A 41 14.66 -5.41 3.67
C HIS A 41 14.35 -3.99 4.18
N ILE A 42 13.30 -3.37 3.63
CA ILE A 42 12.84 -2.03 3.99
C ILE A 42 11.73 -2.15 5.02
N SER A 43 12.06 -1.91 6.29
CA SER A 43 11.14 -2.13 7.41
C SER A 43 10.39 -0.88 7.88
N HIS A 44 10.71 0.31 7.35
CA HIS A 44 10.11 1.57 7.76
C HIS A 44 9.76 2.47 6.56
N ILE A 45 8.63 3.18 6.68
CA ILE A 45 8.10 4.05 5.61
C ILE A 45 9.01 5.25 5.31
N ASP A 46 9.81 5.69 6.28
CA ASP A 46 10.76 6.81 6.11
C ASP A 46 11.88 6.51 5.10
N PHE A 47 12.08 5.23 4.76
CA PHE A 47 13.04 4.80 3.74
C PHE A 47 12.39 4.64 2.37
N ILE A 48 11.12 5.01 2.22
CA ILE A 48 10.42 5.01 0.95
C ILE A 48 10.68 6.32 0.24
N ASP A 49 11.32 6.24 -0.92
CA ASP A 49 11.46 7.34 -1.85
C ASP A 49 10.75 7.05 -3.18
N ARG A 50 10.81 8.03 -4.09
CA ARG A 50 10.20 7.91 -5.41
C ARG A 50 10.82 6.79 -6.24
N GLN A 51 12.13 6.57 -6.10
CA GLN A 51 12.85 5.58 -6.89
C GLN A 51 12.35 4.18 -6.52
N LEU A 52 12.25 3.88 -5.23
CA LEU A 52 11.73 2.62 -4.73
C LEU A 52 10.29 2.33 -5.20
N ILE A 53 9.42 3.36 -5.21
CA ILE A 53 8.05 3.22 -5.72
C ILE A 53 8.06 2.86 -7.20
N GLN A 54 8.93 3.47 -8.00
CA GLN A 54 9.04 3.18 -9.43
C GLN A 54 9.55 1.76 -9.68
N GLU A 55 10.52 1.28 -8.89
CA GLU A 55 11.07 -0.06 -9.03
C GLU A 55 10.04 -1.16 -8.72
N CYS A 56 9.12 -0.94 -7.77
CA CYS A 56 8.03 -1.89 -7.51
C CYS A 56 6.97 -1.94 -8.64
N LEU A 57 6.84 -0.85 -9.40
CA LEU A 57 5.84 -0.70 -10.46
C LEU A 57 6.37 -1.13 -11.84
N GLY A 58 7.69 -1.22 -12.01
CA GLY A 58 8.36 -1.78 -13.19
C GLY A 58 8.30 -3.30 -13.24
#